data_AF-A0A8C0RKQ1-F1
#
_entry.id   AF-A0A8C0RKQ1-F1
#
_cell.length_a   1.000
_cell.length_b   1.000
_cell.length_c   1.000
_cell.angle_alpha   90.00
_cell.angle_beta   90.00
_cell.angle_gamma   90.00
#
_symmetry.space_group_name_H-M   'P 1'
#
loop_
_entity.id
_entity.type
_entity.pdbx_description
1 polymer ?
#
loop_
_entity_poly.entity_id
_entity_poly.type
_entity_poly.pdbx_seq_one_letter_code
_entity_poly.pdbx_strand_id
1 'polypeptide(L)'
;MSPTVSHKDNSRQRRPGAFNHSPDMKSGPLPPGGWEDRPQEAAGGEGDKEALLVRDAGPGELPRPPRGCRAELSSILLLLFLYVLQGIPLGLAGSIPLILQSKNVSYTDQAFFSLVFWPFSLKLLWAPLVDAVYLRSFGRRKSWLVPTQYTLGLFMIYLSGQVERLLGGAGGRGPDVTALTVTFFLFEFLAATQDIAVDGWALTMLSRENVGYASTCNSVGQTAGYFLGNVLFLALESADFCNKYLRFEPQPRGIVTLSDFLFFWGAVFLITTTLVALLKKENKEVSVGKEETQGITDTYKLLFAIIKMPAVLTFCLLILTAKVTLYSMYVSIMAFNAKVSDPLIGGTYMTLLNTVSNLGGNWPSTVALWLVDPLTVKECVGASNQNCRTPDAVELCKKLGGSCVTALDGYYVESIICVFIGFAWWFVLGPKLKKLQDKGPSSWKCKRSN
;
A
#
# COMPACT_ATOMS: atom_id res chain seq x y z
N MET A 1 -54.70 -50.53 18.28
CA MET A 1 -55.84 -50.42 17.35
C MET A 1 -55.39 -49.58 16.16
N SER A 2 -55.29 -50.18 14.97
CA SER A 2 -55.27 -49.52 13.65
C SER A 2 -56.61 -48.81 13.36
N PRO A 3 -56.85 -48.15 12.20
CA PRO A 3 -56.07 -48.02 10.94
C PRO A 3 -55.96 -46.54 10.45
N THR A 4 -55.44 -46.10 9.28
CA THR A 4 -55.49 -46.55 7.86
C THR A 4 -54.52 -45.63 7.07
N VAL A 5 -53.43 -46.09 6.42
CA VAL A 5 -53.22 -46.63 5.05
C VAL A 5 -53.62 -45.70 3.88
N SER A 6 -52.63 -45.31 3.06
CA SER A 6 -52.70 -45.44 1.59
C SER A 6 -51.30 -45.67 0.99
N HIS A 7 -51.20 -46.72 0.18
CA HIS A 7 -50.02 -47.29 -0.49
C HIS A 7 -49.96 -46.82 -1.95
N LYS A 8 -48.74 -46.70 -2.51
CA LYS A 8 -48.39 -47.32 -3.80
C LYS A 8 -46.87 -47.48 -3.97
N ASP A 9 -46.43 -48.72 -3.78
CA ASP A 9 -45.22 -49.36 -4.37
C ASP A 9 -45.45 -49.57 -5.89
N ASN A 10 -44.52 -49.94 -6.78
CA ASN A 10 -43.27 -50.74 -6.75
C ASN A 10 -42.57 -50.48 -8.12
N SER A 11 -41.25 -50.53 -8.29
CA SER A 11 -40.56 -51.78 -8.64
C SER A 11 -39.02 -51.70 -8.52
N ARG A 12 -38.43 -52.74 -7.92
CA ARG A 12 -37.01 -53.00 -7.58
C ARG A 12 -36.24 -53.81 -8.65
N GLN A 13 -34.89 -53.73 -8.62
CA GLN A 13 -33.86 -54.83 -8.52
C GLN A 13 -32.51 -54.39 -9.16
N ARG A 14 -31.34 -54.28 -8.49
CA ARG A 14 -30.31 -55.28 -8.05
C ARG A 14 -30.01 -56.35 -9.12
N ARG A 15 -28.77 -56.71 -9.55
CA ARG A 15 -27.44 -56.88 -8.89
C ARG A 15 -26.33 -57.23 -9.97
N PRO A 16 -25.09 -57.77 -9.68
CA PRO A 16 -23.79 -57.37 -10.29
C PRO A 16 -22.99 -58.47 -11.08
N GLY A 17 -21.77 -58.14 -11.58
CA GLY A 17 -20.70 -59.05 -12.08
C GLY A 17 -19.98 -58.45 -13.31
N ALA A 18 -18.65 -58.35 -13.52
CA ALA A 18 -17.42 -59.14 -13.32
C ALA A 18 -16.87 -59.78 -14.63
N PHE A 19 -15.54 -59.66 -14.83
CA PHE A 19 -14.59 -60.40 -15.72
C PHE A 19 -14.11 -59.85 -17.10
N ASN A 20 -12.84 -59.40 -17.10
CA ASN A 20 -11.60 -59.84 -17.82
C ASN A 20 -11.34 -59.84 -19.36
N HIS A 21 -10.06 -59.44 -19.63
CA HIS A 21 -9.07 -59.81 -20.67
C HIS A 21 -8.98 -59.07 -22.03
N SER A 22 -7.99 -58.15 -22.14
CA SER A 22 -6.72 -58.17 -22.93
C SER A 22 -6.66 -58.67 -24.41
N PRO A 23 -5.58 -58.35 -25.16
CA PRO A 23 -5.45 -57.29 -26.18
C PRO A 23 -5.41 -57.83 -27.63
N ASP A 24 -5.70 -57.00 -28.63
CA ASP A 24 -5.52 -57.39 -30.05
C ASP A 24 -4.65 -56.38 -30.81
N MET A 25 -3.51 -56.89 -31.25
CA MET A 25 -2.49 -56.25 -32.07
C MET A 25 -2.79 -56.60 -33.53
N LYS A 26 -3.10 -55.59 -34.36
CA LYS A 26 -3.12 -55.76 -35.82
C LYS A 26 -2.20 -54.73 -36.49
N SER A 27 -1.09 -55.28 -36.99
CA SER A 27 -0.16 -54.73 -37.96
C SER A 27 -0.84 -54.40 -39.29
N GLY A 28 -0.64 -53.18 -39.78
CA GLY A 28 -0.93 -52.76 -41.15
C GLY A 28 0.23 -51.91 -41.70
N PRO A 29 0.53 -51.93 -43.01
CA PRO A 29 1.71 -51.28 -43.57
C PRO A 29 1.59 -49.76 -43.62
N LEU A 30 2.71 -49.08 -43.35
CA LEU A 30 2.90 -47.63 -43.51
C LEU A 30 2.77 -47.20 -44.99
N PRO A 31 2.04 -46.12 -45.31
CA PRO A 31 2.22 -45.39 -46.56
C PRO A 31 3.30 -44.29 -46.41
N PRO A 32 3.98 -43.93 -47.51
CA PRO A 32 5.23 -43.16 -47.47
C PRO A 32 5.00 -41.64 -47.46
N GLY A 33 5.87 -40.94 -46.72
CA GLY A 33 6.43 -39.64 -47.08
C GLY A 33 5.51 -38.42 -47.18
N GLY A 34 5.59 -37.53 -46.19
CA GLY A 34 5.12 -36.15 -46.28
C GLY A 34 5.52 -35.38 -45.03
N TRP A 35 6.66 -34.70 -45.07
CA TRP A 35 7.15 -33.85 -43.99
C TRP A 35 6.42 -32.52 -44.07
N GLU A 36 5.38 -32.34 -43.28
CA GLU A 36 4.73 -31.05 -43.07
C GLU A 36 4.52 -30.82 -41.58
N ASP A 37 5.34 -29.92 -41.04
CA ASP A 37 5.30 -29.40 -39.68
C ASP A 37 3.91 -28.82 -39.37
N ARG A 38 3.18 -29.45 -38.44
CA ARG A 38 2.09 -28.83 -37.70
C ARG A 38 2.45 -28.75 -36.22
N PRO A 39 2.63 -27.55 -35.64
CA PRO A 39 2.60 -27.39 -34.20
C PRO A 39 1.16 -27.56 -33.72
N GLN A 40 0.93 -28.61 -32.93
CA GLN A 40 -0.31 -28.86 -32.20
C GLN A 40 -0.20 -28.24 -30.79
N GLU A 41 -1.29 -27.61 -30.38
CA GLU A 41 -1.47 -26.76 -29.20
C GLU A 41 -0.84 -27.28 -27.90
N ALA A 42 0.01 -26.44 -27.31
CA ALA A 42 0.54 -26.60 -25.96
C ALA A 42 -0.38 -25.91 -24.95
N ALA A 43 -0.91 -26.68 -24.00
CA ALA A 43 -1.67 -26.21 -22.85
C ALA A 43 -0.79 -26.22 -21.59
N GLY A 44 -0.51 -25.02 -21.08
CA GLY A 44 -0.56 -24.64 -19.66
C GLY A 44 0.47 -25.24 -18.69
N GLY A 45 1.58 -24.52 -18.46
CA GLY A 45 2.47 -24.73 -17.32
C GLY A 45 3.61 -23.71 -17.24
N GLU A 46 3.57 -22.85 -16.22
CA GLU A 46 4.67 -21.97 -15.75
C GLU A 46 5.19 -20.86 -16.68
N GLY A 47 4.45 -20.51 -17.73
CA GLY A 47 4.62 -19.23 -18.44
C GLY A 47 3.90 -18.05 -17.78
N ASP A 48 2.92 -18.26 -16.89
CA ASP A 48 1.89 -17.25 -16.61
C ASP A 48 2.25 -16.12 -15.64
N LYS A 49 3.45 -16.13 -15.05
CA LYS A 49 3.99 -14.94 -14.35
C LYS A 49 4.83 -14.04 -15.27
N GLU A 50 5.35 -14.57 -16.38
CA GLU A 50 6.01 -13.77 -17.42
C GLU A 50 5.04 -13.45 -18.58
N ALA A 51 4.08 -14.31 -18.90
CA ALA A 51 3.20 -14.20 -20.06
C ALA A 51 2.13 -13.10 -19.95
N LEU A 52 1.80 -12.63 -18.74
CA LEU A 52 0.89 -11.47 -18.58
C LEU A 52 1.59 -10.13 -18.92
N LEU A 53 2.89 -10.17 -19.20
CA LEU A 53 3.74 -9.00 -19.34
C LEU A 53 4.74 -9.08 -20.51
N VAL A 54 4.95 -10.24 -21.14
CA VAL A 54 5.71 -10.35 -22.41
C VAL A 54 4.85 -9.82 -23.54
N ARG A 55 5.08 -8.57 -23.92
CA ARG A 55 4.68 -8.08 -25.24
C ARG A 55 5.72 -8.62 -26.21
N ASP A 56 5.28 -9.42 -27.18
CA ASP A 56 6.11 -10.00 -28.23
C ASP A 56 7.19 -9.02 -28.69
N ALA A 57 8.46 -9.35 -28.39
CA ALA A 57 9.58 -8.72 -29.05
C ALA A 57 9.46 -9.12 -30.53
N GLY A 58 9.43 -8.11 -31.43
CA GLY A 58 9.43 -8.38 -32.86
C GLY A 58 10.62 -9.27 -33.24
N PRO A 59 10.50 -10.11 -34.28
CA PRO A 59 11.58 -11.02 -34.67
C PRO A 59 12.82 -10.20 -35.06
N GLY A 60 13.82 -10.13 -34.17
CA GLY A 60 15.09 -9.45 -34.42
C GLY A 60 15.73 -8.68 -33.25
N GLU A 61 15.04 -8.43 -32.13
CA GLU A 61 15.67 -7.77 -30.97
C GLU A 61 16.26 -8.78 -29.98
N LEU A 62 17.59 -8.81 -29.88
CA LEU A 62 18.31 -9.49 -28.79
C LEU A 62 17.82 -8.93 -27.43
N PRO A 63 17.61 -9.77 -26.40
CA PRO A 63 17.29 -9.30 -25.05
C PRO A 63 18.36 -8.30 -24.59
N ARG A 64 17.94 -7.06 -24.29
CA ARG A 64 18.86 -6.05 -23.76
C ARG A 64 19.42 -6.58 -22.43
N PRO A 65 20.73 -6.45 -22.16
CA PRO A 65 21.31 -6.98 -20.94
C PRO A 65 20.64 -6.35 -19.70
N PRO A 66 20.48 -7.12 -18.61
CA PRO A 66 19.86 -6.66 -17.38
C PRO A 66 20.55 -5.39 -16.88
N ARG A 67 19.78 -4.31 -16.68
CA ARG A 67 20.32 -3.05 -16.17
C ARG A 67 20.49 -3.20 -14.66
N GLY A 68 21.75 -3.35 -14.22
CA GLY A 68 22.06 -3.39 -12.79
C GLY A 68 21.55 -2.16 -12.04
N CYS A 69 21.17 -2.32 -10.77
CA CYS A 69 20.58 -1.28 -9.92
C CYS A 69 21.36 0.06 -9.91
N ARG A 70 22.70 0.01 -10.03
CA ARG A 70 23.57 1.21 -10.12
C ARG A 70 23.29 2.06 -11.36
N ALA A 71 22.89 1.44 -12.48
CA ALA A 71 22.57 2.16 -13.71
C ALA A 71 21.25 2.93 -13.61
N GLU A 72 20.33 2.50 -12.73
CA GLU A 72 19.01 3.13 -12.52
C GLU A 72 18.93 3.93 -11.21
N LEU A 73 20.03 4.03 -10.47
CA LEU A 73 20.11 4.71 -9.18
C LEU A 73 19.60 6.16 -9.24
N SER A 74 19.89 6.88 -10.33
CA SER A 74 19.38 8.26 -10.50
C SER A 74 17.85 8.32 -10.61
N SER A 75 17.22 7.37 -11.31
CA SER A 75 15.76 7.26 -11.39
C SER A 75 15.15 6.87 -10.04
N ILE A 76 15.78 5.93 -9.32
CA ILE A 76 15.37 5.50 -7.98
C ILE A 76 15.43 6.67 -6.99
N LEU A 77 16.54 7.40 -6.97
CA LEU A 77 16.71 8.57 -6.08
C LEU A 77 15.73 9.69 -6.42
N LEU A 78 15.47 9.92 -7.72
CA LEU A 78 14.45 10.88 -8.13
C LEU A 78 13.06 10.48 -7.66
N LEU A 79 12.66 9.22 -7.86
CA LEU A 79 11.36 8.71 -7.41
C LEU A 79 11.24 8.80 -5.89
N LEU A 80 12.25 8.35 -5.16
CA LEU A 80 12.29 8.45 -3.70
C LEU A 80 12.09 9.90 -3.25
N PHE A 81 12.79 10.85 -3.87
CA PHE A 81 12.67 12.26 -3.53
C PHE A 81 11.28 12.84 -3.89
N LEU A 82 10.70 12.48 -5.04
CA LEU A 82 9.33 12.87 -5.39
C LEU A 82 8.30 12.33 -4.39
N TYR A 83 8.48 11.11 -3.90
CA TYR A 83 7.65 10.54 -2.84
C TYR A 83 7.87 11.21 -1.47
N VAL A 84 9.10 11.66 -1.16
CA VAL A 84 9.35 12.52 0.01
C VAL A 84 8.56 13.81 -0.11
N LEU A 85 8.60 14.47 -1.27
CA LEU A 85 7.82 15.68 -1.49
C LEU A 85 6.33 15.44 -1.27
N GLN A 86 5.79 14.33 -1.77
CA GLN A 86 4.39 13.96 -1.58
C GLN A 86 4.02 13.69 -0.11
N GLY A 87 4.92 13.10 0.68
CA GLY A 87 4.68 12.84 2.10
C GLY A 87 4.54 14.12 2.94
N ILE A 88 5.09 15.25 2.49
CA ILE A 88 5.10 16.51 3.26
C ILE A 88 3.70 17.12 3.39
N PRO A 89 2.91 17.30 2.31
CA PRO A 89 1.51 17.65 2.40
C PRO A 89 0.73 16.78 3.39
N LEU A 90 0.84 15.46 3.24
CA LEU A 90 0.17 14.48 4.12
C LEU A 90 0.59 14.64 5.59
N GLY A 91 1.88 14.82 5.86
CA GLY A 91 2.42 15.06 7.19
C GLY A 91 1.91 16.37 7.78
N LEU A 92 1.87 17.43 6.97
CA LEU A 92 1.38 18.73 7.37
C LEU A 92 -0.10 18.65 7.76
N ALA A 93 -0.95 18.05 6.92
CA ALA A 93 -2.35 17.78 7.26
C ALA A 93 -2.49 16.94 8.55
N GLY A 94 -1.57 16.00 8.79
CA GLY A 94 -1.52 15.19 10.01
C GLY A 94 -1.15 15.98 11.28
N SER A 95 -0.45 17.11 11.17
CA SER A 95 -0.06 17.95 12.31
C SER A 95 -1.15 18.93 12.75
N ILE A 96 -2.01 19.37 11.83
CA ILE A 96 -3.04 20.38 12.11
C ILE A 96 -3.99 19.98 13.26
N PRO A 97 -4.53 18.75 13.35
CA PRO A 97 -5.36 18.35 14.49
C PRO A 97 -4.66 18.49 15.84
N LEU A 98 -3.36 18.22 15.90
CA LEU A 98 -2.55 18.37 17.12
C LEU A 98 -2.40 19.85 17.51
N ILE A 99 -2.21 20.72 16.52
CA ILE A 99 -2.19 22.18 16.72
C ILE A 99 -3.58 22.67 17.17
N LEU A 100 -4.67 22.22 16.54
CA LEU A 100 -6.04 22.56 16.93
C LEU A 100 -6.36 22.08 18.35
N GLN A 101 -5.83 20.93 18.78
CA GLN A 101 -6.01 20.41 20.13
C GLN A 101 -5.45 21.37 21.19
N SER A 102 -4.27 21.96 20.94
CA SER A 102 -3.68 22.99 21.84
C SER A 102 -4.54 24.25 21.97
N LYS A 103 -5.42 24.51 20.99
CA LYS A 103 -6.33 25.66 20.95
C LYS A 103 -7.73 25.34 21.52
N ASN A 104 -7.88 24.22 22.22
CA ASN A 104 -9.15 23.77 22.82
C ASN A 104 -10.30 23.61 21.80
N VAL A 105 -10.00 23.24 20.56
CA VAL A 105 -11.00 22.95 19.52
C VAL A 105 -11.68 21.60 19.80
N SER A 106 -12.98 21.52 19.55
CA SER A 106 -13.78 20.30 19.78
C SER A 106 -13.28 19.10 18.99
N TYR A 107 -13.43 17.88 19.52
CA TYR A 107 -13.15 16.66 18.77
C TYR A 107 -14.07 16.50 17.55
N THR A 108 -15.28 17.07 17.58
CA THR A 108 -16.19 17.11 16.43
C THR A 108 -15.58 17.89 15.27
N ASP A 109 -14.95 19.02 15.58
CA ASP A 109 -14.28 19.88 14.60
C ASP A 109 -13.02 19.21 14.05
N GLN A 110 -12.27 18.49 14.89
CA GLN A 110 -11.14 17.68 14.44
C GLN A 110 -11.58 16.52 13.53
N ALA A 111 -12.72 15.88 13.85
CA ALA A 111 -13.31 14.87 12.99
C ALA A 111 -13.76 15.46 11.65
N PHE A 112 -14.33 16.67 11.64
CA PHE A 112 -14.64 17.38 10.40
C PHE A 112 -13.38 17.68 9.59
N PHE A 113 -12.30 18.14 10.24
CA PHE A 113 -11.02 18.36 9.56
C PHE A 113 -10.42 17.07 8.98
N SER A 114 -10.66 15.89 9.57
CA SER A 114 -10.15 14.62 9.04
C SER A 114 -10.63 14.28 7.60
N LEU A 115 -11.69 14.96 7.12
CA LEU A 115 -12.15 14.87 5.74
C LEU A 115 -11.09 15.29 4.72
N VAL A 116 -10.05 16.05 5.12
CA VAL A 116 -8.95 16.46 4.23
C VAL A 116 -8.22 15.27 3.60
N PHE A 117 -8.23 14.08 4.22
CA PHE A 117 -7.57 12.89 3.68
C PHE A 117 -8.43 12.09 2.69
N TRP A 118 -9.72 12.42 2.55
CA TRP A 118 -10.62 11.71 1.63
C TRP A 118 -10.19 11.73 0.16
N PRO A 119 -9.59 12.81 -0.39
CA PRO A 119 -9.10 12.79 -1.77
C PRO A 119 -8.16 11.61 -2.05
N PHE A 120 -7.27 11.24 -1.14
CA PHE A 120 -6.40 10.06 -1.31
C PHE A 120 -7.18 8.73 -1.36
N SER A 121 -8.34 8.66 -0.71
CA SER A 121 -9.24 7.50 -0.77
C SER A 121 -10.09 7.49 -2.04
N LEU A 122 -10.45 8.67 -2.54
CA LEU A 122 -11.31 8.86 -3.71
C LEU A 122 -10.55 9.01 -5.03
N LYS A 123 -9.21 9.06 -5.01
CA LYS A 123 -8.37 9.32 -6.19
C LYS A 123 -8.65 8.42 -7.38
N LEU A 124 -9.13 7.21 -7.14
CA LEU A 124 -9.60 6.27 -8.17
C LEU A 124 -10.66 6.88 -9.10
N LEU A 125 -11.48 7.80 -8.60
CA LEU A 125 -12.55 8.45 -9.36
C LEU A 125 -12.04 9.32 -10.49
N TRP A 126 -10.83 9.88 -10.40
CA TRP A 126 -10.24 10.71 -11.46
C TRP A 126 -8.91 10.18 -12.00
N ALA A 127 -8.36 9.10 -11.44
CA ALA A 127 -7.17 8.45 -11.98
C ALA A 127 -7.27 8.11 -13.48
N PRO A 128 -8.40 7.56 -13.99
CA PRO A 128 -8.58 7.34 -15.44
C PRO A 128 -8.45 8.60 -16.28
N LEU A 129 -8.91 9.75 -15.76
CA LEU A 129 -8.80 11.04 -16.45
C LEU A 129 -7.34 11.48 -16.56
N VAL A 130 -6.57 11.33 -15.48
CA VAL A 130 -5.13 11.63 -15.44
C VAL A 130 -4.37 10.74 -16.41
N ASP A 131 -4.80 9.49 -16.58
CA ASP A 131 -4.19 8.55 -17.53
C ASP A 131 -4.53 8.84 -19.00
N ALA A 132 -5.76 9.29 -19.29
CA ALA A 132 -6.25 9.48 -20.65
C ALA A 132 -5.88 10.84 -21.26
N VAL A 133 -5.87 11.91 -20.45
CA VAL A 133 -5.67 13.29 -20.95
C VAL A 133 -4.21 13.67 -20.83
N TYR A 134 -3.49 13.89 -21.92
CA TYR A 134 -2.10 14.36 -21.86
C TYR A 134 -1.66 15.09 -23.13
N LEU A 135 -0.63 15.93 -23.00
CA LEU A 135 0.00 16.62 -24.12
C LEU A 135 1.09 15.73 -24.71
N ARG A 136 0.90 15.30 -25.97
CA ARG A 136 1.86 14.43 -26.69
C ARG A 136 3.26 15.03 -26.81
N SER A 137 3.39 16.36 -26.89
CA SER A 137 4.68 17.05 -27.00
C SER A 137 5.45 17.12 -25.68
N PHE A 138 4.75 17.14 -24.54
CA PHE A 138 5.34 17.31 -23.21
C PHE A 138 5.57 15.98 -22.47
N GLY A 139 4.90 14.92 -22.92
CA GLY A 139 4.97 13.57 -22.34
C GLY A 139 3.77 13.25 -21.46
N ARG A 140 3.37 11.97 -21.37
CA ARG A 140 2.14 11.55 -20.70
C ARG A 140 2.18 11.86 -19.21
N ARG A 141 3.27 11.48 -18.54
CA ARG A 141 3.40 11.62 -17.08
C ARG A 141 3.69 13.06 -16.67
N LYS A 142 4.53 13.76 -17.43
CA LYS A 142 4.86 15.16 -17.19
C LYS A 142 3.67 16.10 -17.35
N SER A 143 2.73 15.78 -18.24
CA SER A 143 1.53 16.60 -18.49
C SER A 143 0.69 16.83 -17.25
N TRP A 144 0.74 15.91 -16.28
CA TRP A 144 0.05 16.08 -15.00
C TRP A 144 1.00 16.46 -13.88
N LEU A 145 2.13 15.76 -13.74
CA LEU A 145 3.06 15.98 -12.63
C LEU A 145 3.52 17.43 -12.53
N VAL A 146 3.92 18.04 -13.65
CA VAL A 146 4.51 19.40 -13.64
C VAL A 146 3.47 20.46 -13.27
N PRO A 147 2.29 20.54 -13.91
CA PRO A 147 1.27 21.50 -13.51
C PRO A 147 0.81 21.30 -12.07
N THR A 148 0.50 20.07 -11.64
CA THR A 148 0.00 19.82 -10.28
C THR A 148 1.03 20.20 -9.22
N GLN A 149 2.31 19.90 -9.45
CA GLN A 149 3.37 20.20 -8.50
C GLN A 149 3.70 21.71 -8.44
N TYR A 150 3.59 22.43 -9.56
CA TYR A 150 3.64 23.90 -9.56
C TYR A 150 2.45 24.51 -8.81
N THR A 151 1.23 24.03 -9.07
CA THR A 151 0.04 24.49 -8.36
C THR A 151 0.18 24.22 -6.86
N LEU A 152 0.68 23.04 -6.46
CA LEU A 152 0.90 22.70 -5.06
C LEU A 152 1.94 23.64 -4.41
N GLY A 153 3.08 23.88 -5.07
CA GLY A 153 4.10 24.79 -4.56
C GLY A 153 3.61 26.24 -4.41
N LEU A 154 2.87 26.75 -5.40
CA LEU A 154 2.24 28.07 -5.33
C LEU A 154 1.16 28.13 -4.24
N PHE A 155 0.39 27.06 -4.07
CA PHE A 155 -0.62 26.95 -3.02
C PHE A 155 0.01 26.96 -1.63
N MET A 156 1.16 26.31 -1.44
CA MET A 156 1.92 26.37 -0.17
C MET A 156 2.43 27.78 0.12
N ILE A 157 2.96 28.49 -0.88
CA ILE A 157 3.39 29.89 -0.74
C ILE A 157 2.19 30.81 -0.44
N TYR A 158 1.04 30.56 -1.05
CA TYR A 158 -0.17 31.30 -0.72
C TYR A 158 -0.63 31.03 0.73
N LEU A 159 -0.63 29.75 1.13
CA LEU A 159 -1.00 29.32 2.47
C LEU A 159 -0.07 29.92 3.53
N SER A 160 1.23 30.07 3.27
CA SER A 160 2.16 30.66 4.25
C SER A 160 1.74 32.05 4.70
N GLY A 161 1.12 32.86 3.82
CA GLY A 161 0.59 34.18 4.17
C GLY A 161 -0.80 34.16 4.82
N GLN A 162 -1.53 33.05 4.76
CA GLN A 162 -2.92 32.95 5.21
C GLN A 162 -3.11 32.07 6.45
N VAL A 163 -2.17 31.17 6.73
CA VAL A 163 -2.34 30.11 7.71
C VAL A 163 -2.48 30.62 9.15
N GLU A 164 -1.76 31.68 9.51
CA GLU A 164 -1.89 32.33 10.83
C GLU A 164 -3.28 32.94 11.02
N ARG A 165 -3.88 33.47 9.94
CA ARG A 165 -5.25 33.98 9.96
C ARG A 165 -6.26 32.83 10.12
N LEU A 166 -6.07 31.73 9.40
CA LEU A 166 -6.95 30.56 9.47
C LEU A 166 -6.91 29.88 10.85
N LEU A 167 -5.75 29.86 11.50
CA LEU A 167 -5.58 29.30 12.84
C LEU A 167 -5.97 30.27 13.97
N GLY A 168 -6.49 31.47 13.67
CA GLY A 168 -6.98 32.41 14.68
C GLY A 168 -5.91 33.27 15.36
N GLY A 169 -4.74 33.45 14.73
CA GLY A 169 -3.63 34.26 15.27
C GLY A 169 -3.86 35.77 15.23
N ALA A 170 -4.72 36.27 14.35
CA ALA A 170 -4.98 37.70 14.14
C ALA A 170 -6.39 38.09 14.62
N GLY A 171 -6.50 38.62 15.85
CA GLY A 171 -7.69 39.36 16.30
C GLY A 171 -8.64 38.67 17.28
N GLY A 172 -8.22 37.60 17.98
CA GLY A 172 -9.04 36.98 19.04
C GLY A 172 -10.24 36.17 18.55
N ARG A 173 -10.38 35.96 17.22
CA ARG A 173 -11.30 34.98 16.65
C ARG A 173 -10.67 33.58 16.78
N GLY A 174 -11.48 32.60 17.20
CA GLY A 174 -11.08 31.18 17.20
C GLY A 174 -10.76 30.68 15.79
N PRO A 175 -10.08 29.53 15.66
CA PRO A 175 -9.73 28.95 14.36
C PRO A 175 -10.99 28.67 13.53
N ASP A 176 -10.97 29.08 12.25
CA ASP A 176 -12.05 28.75 11.31
C ASP A 176 -11.80 27.36 10.74
N VAL A 177 -12.31 26.36 11.45
CA VAL A 177 -12.14 24.94 11.09
C VAL A 177 -12.74 24.64 9.72
N THR A 178 -13.82 25.32 9.32
CA THR A 178 -14.45 25.08 8.02
C THR A 178 -13.58 25.58 6.89
N ALA A 179 -13.11 26.83 6.96
CA ALA A 179 -12.19 27.38 5.96
C ALA A 179 -10.88 26.59 5.90
N LEU A 180 -10.36 26.18 7.06
CA LEU A 180 -9.16 25.35 7.15
C LEU A 180 -9.36 23.98 6.48
N THR A 181 -10.49 23.32 6.75
CA THR A 181 -10.85 22.02 6.16
C THR A 181 -10.99 22.13 4.65
N VAL A 182 -11.70 23.13 4.12
CA VAL A 182 -11.85 23.33 2.67
C VAL A 182 -10.51 23.59 2.00
N THR A 183 -9.67 24.42 2.63
CA THR A 183 -8.37 24.79 2.07
C THR A 183 -7.42 23.59 2.03
N PHE A 184 -7.33 22.82 3.12
CA PHE A 184 -6.52 21.60 3.17
C PHE A 184 -7.11 20.48 2.32
N PHE A 185 -8.43 20.40 2.15
CA PHE A 185 -9.05 19.43 1.24
C PHE A 185 -8.63 19.69 -0.21
N LEU A 186 -8.62 20.95 -0.65
CA LEU A 186 -8.13 21.33 -1.99
C LEU A 186 -6.63 21.04 -2.14
N PHE A 187 -5.86 21.31 -1.09
CA PHE A 187 -4.43 21.01 -1.05
C PHE A 187 -4.15 19.50 -1.19
N GLU A 188 -4.85 18.68 -0.43
CA GLU A 188 -4.74 17.21 -0.48
C GLU A 188 -5.31 16.64 -1.78
N PHE A 189 -6.31 17.28 -2.40
CA PHE A 189 -6.81 16.90 -3.72
C PHE A 189 -5.74 17.09 -4.82
N LEU A 190 -4.99 18.19 -4.78
CA LEU A 190 -3.85 18.42 -5.67
C LEU A 190 -2.73 17.41 -5.41
N ALA A 191 -2.42 17.15 -4.14
CA ALA A 191 -1.41 16.15 -3.76
C ALA A 191 -1.80 14.73 -4.22
N ALA A 192 -3.08 14.34 -4.09
CA ALA A 192 -3.59 13.06 -4.58
C ALA A 192 -3.55 12.95 -6.11
N THR A 193 -3.73 14.07 -6.83
CA THR A 193 -3.59 14.09 -8.30
C THR A 193 -2.12 13.94 -8.72
N GLN A 194 -1.19 14.59 -8.00
CA GLN A 194 0.25 14.41 -8.20
C GLN A 194 0.67 12.96 -7.94
N ASP A 195 0.17 12.35 -6.87
CA ASP A 195 0.43 10.96 -6.49
C ASP A 195 0.06 9.97 -7.60
N ILE A 196 -1.12 10.11 -8.23
CA ILE A 196 -1.51 9.31 -9.40
C ILE A 196 -0.46 9.44 -10.53
N ALA A 197 -0.02 10.68 -10.81
CA ALA A 197 0.95 10.93 -11.88
C ALA A 197 2.33 10.33 -11.57
N VAL A 198 2.80 10.44 -10.31
CA VAL A 198 4.09 9.89 -9.86
C VAL A 198 4.05 8.36 -9.83
N ASP A 199 3.00 7.74 -9.30
CA ASP A 199 2.82 6.29 -9.29
C ASP A 199 2.80 5.71 -10.70
N GLY A 200 2.06 6.35 -11.61
CA GLY A 200 2.05 5.98 -13.03
C GLY A 200 3.41 6.16 -13.72
N TRP A 201 4.24 7.10 -13.24
CA TRP A 201 5.58 7.33 -13.78
C TRP A 201 6.62 6.37 -13.22
N ALA A 202 6.49 5.94 -11.96
CA ALA A 202 7.39 4.97 -11.33
C ALA A 202 7.46 3.66 -12.11
N LEU A 203 6.31 3.20 -12.62
CA LEU A 203 6.21 1.98 -13.45
C LEU A 203 6.92 2.09 -14.80
N THR A 204 7.08 3.29 -15.36
CA THR A 204 7.73 3.50 -16.67
C THR A 204 9.16 4.03 -16.54
N MET A 205 9.57 4.50 -15.36
CA MET A 205 10.91 5.03 -15.11
C MET A 205 11.93 3.95 -14.73
N LEU A 206 11.47 2.83 -14.17
CA LEU A 206 12.30 1.68 -13.80
C LEU A 206 12.18 0.56 -14.82
N SER A 207 13.25 -0.20 -15.02
CA SER A 207 13.19 -1.45 -15.80
C SER A 207 12.31 -2.50 -15.11
N ARG A 208 11.80 -3.48 -15.88
CA ARG A 208 10.91 -4.54 -15.36
C ARG A 208 11.52 -5.31 -14.20
N GLU A 209 12.83 -5.54 -14.23
CA GLU A 209 13.58 -6.22 -13.16
C GLU A 209 13.62 -5.41 -11.86
N ASN A 210 13.63 -4.08 -11.96
CA ASN A 210 13.75 -3.16 -10.83
C ASN A 210 12.41 -2.51 -10.43
N VAL A 211 11.28 -2.86 -11.07
CA VAL A 211 9.98 -2.24 -10.79
C VAL A 211 9.53 -2.45 -9.35
N GLY A 212 10.01 -3.51 -8.67
CA GLY A 212 9.78 -3.74 -7.25
C GLY A 212 10.25 -2.58 -6.36
N TYR A 213 11.32 -1.88 -6.74
CA TYR A 213 11.83 -0.71 -5.99
C TYR A 213 10.88 0.48 -6.04
N ALA A 214 9.93 0.56 -6.98
CA ALA A 214 8.93 1.62 -7.00
C ALA A 214 8.11 1.62 -5.71
N SER A 215 7.65 0.45 -5.28
CA SER A 215 6.89 0.28 -4.04
C SER A 215 7.69 0.68 -2.80
N THR A 216 8.99 0.34 -2.77
CA THR A 216 9.92 0.73 -1.71
C THR A 216 10.11 2.25 -1.68
N CYS A 217 10.33 2.88 -2.84
CA CYS A 217 10.48 4.33 -2.94
C CYS A 217 9.23 5.06 -2.48
N ASN A 218 8.05 4.55 -2.86
CA ASN A 218 6.76 5.08 -2.43
C ASN A 218 6.63 5.02 -0.91
N SER A 219 6.75 3.82 -0.33
CA SER A 219 6.56 3.63 1.11
C SER A 219 7.59 4.39 1.94
N VAL A 220 8.88 4.32 1.60
CA VAL A 220 9.96 4.99 2.36
C VAL A 220 9.90 6.49 2.17
N GLY A 221 9.73 6.95 0.92
CA GLY A 221 9.67 8.37 0.59
C GLY A 221 8.49 9.06 1.27
N GLN A 222 7.28 8.54 1.11
CA GLN A 222 6.09 9.14 1.74
C GLN A 222 6.19 9.13 3.27
N THR A 223 6.70 8.04 3.87
CA THR A 223 6.88 7.98 5.34
C THR A 223 7.89 9.02 5.82
N ALA A 224 9.02 9.18 5.11
CA ALA A 224 10.01 10.20 5.44
C ALA A 224 9.42 11.61 5.29
N GLY A 225 8.71 11.89 4.19
CA GLY A 225 8.01 13.17 3.99
C GLY A 225 6.98 13.45 5.08
N TYR A 226 6.18 12.44 5.45
CA TYR A 226 5.19 12.56 6.52
C TYR A 226 5.85 12.86 7.87
N PHE A 227 6.96 12.19 8.18
CA PHE A 227 7.74 12.46 9.38
C PHE A 227 8.28 13.89 9.41
N LEU A 228 8.78 14.39 8.28
CA LEU A 228 9.25 15.77 8.14
C LEU A 228 8.11 16.79 8.32
N GLY A 229 6.96 16.54 7.70
CA GLY A 229 5.79 17.41 7.74
C GLY A 229 4.97 17.35 9.03
N ASN A 230 5.09 16.28 9.80
CA ASN A 230 4.35 16.10 11.04
C ASN A 230 5.25 16.24 12.28
N VAL A 231 6.06 15.20 12.56
CA VAL A 231 6.79 15.09 13.83
C VAL A 231 7.92 16.12 13.92
N LEU A 232 8.76 16.21 12.88
CA LEU A 232 9.87 17.16 12.88
C LEU A 232 9.35 18.59 12.87
N PHE A 233 8.35 18.87 12.04
CA PHE A 233 7.70 20.18 12.00
C PHE A 233 7.16 20.61 13.38
N LEU A 234 6.33 19.78 14.04
CA LEU A 234 5.78 20.09 15.36
C LEU A 234 6.87 20.30 16.42
N ALA A 235 7.95 19.52 16.37
CA ALA A 235 9.08 19.70 17.27
C ALA A 235 9.79 21.06 17.08
N LEU A 236 9.93 21.51 15.83
CA LEU A 236 10.55 22.79 15.48
C LEU A 236 9.61 24.00 15.68
N GLU A 237 8.30 23.79 15.65
CA GLU A 237 7.27 24.82 15.88
C GLU A 237 7.03 25.07 17.37
N SER A 238 7.19 24.03 18.21
CA SER A 238 7.05 24.15 19.67
C SER A 238 8.19 24.98 20.29
N ALA A 239 7.85 26.15 20.84
CA ALA A 239 8.79 26.98 21.59
C ALA A 239 9.39 26.24 22.80
N ASP A 240 8.56 25.48 23.52
CA ASP A 240 8.99 24.71 24.69
C ASP A 240 10.03 23.63 24.32
N PHE A 241 9.78 22.90 23.22
CA PHE A 241 10.74 21.91 22.73
C PHE A 241 12.05 22.58 22.30
N CYS A 242 11.98 23.65 21.51
CA CYS A 242 13.16 24.36 21.04
C CYS A 242 13.98 24.95 22.20
N ASN A 243 13.34 25.60 23.17
CA ASN A 243 14.04 26.20 24.31
C ASN A 243 14.68 25.17 25.23
N LYS A 244 14.10 23.96 25.31
CA LYS A 244 14.62 22.90 26.16
C LYS A 244 15.75 22.10 25.52
N TYR A 245 15.68 21.85 24.22
CA TYR A 245 16.57 20.89 23.53
C TYR A 245 17.47 21.50 22.46
N LEU A 246 17.12 22.65 21.87
CA LEU A 246 17.80 23.18 20.68
C LEU A 246 18.42 24.56 20.87
N ARG A 247 17.88 25.41 21.76
CA ARG A 247 18.35 26.77 21.99
C ARG A 247 19.11 26.90 23.30
N PHE A 248 20.12 27.77 23.28
CA PHE A 248 20.83 28.23 24.46
C PHE A 248 20.10 29.39 25.17
N GLU A 249 19.39 30.23 24.42
CA GLU A 249 18.59 31.35 24.95
C GLU A 249 17.09 31.11 24.71
N PRO A 250 16.25 31.19 25.76
CA PRO A 250 14.80 31.00 25.64
C PRO A 250 14.15 32.08 24.78
N GLN A 251 13.31 31.67 23.83
CA GLN A 251 12.55 32.55 22.95
C GLN A 251 11.08 32.11 22.90
N PRO A 252 10.12 33.05 22.70
CA PRO A 252 8.69 32.75 22.85
C PRO A 252 8.07 32.00 21.65
N ARG A 253 8.79 31.80 20.55
CA ARG A 253 8.31 31.12 19.33
C ARG A 253 9.19 29.93 18.99
N GLY A 254 8.70 28.95 18.24
CA GLY A 254 9.54 27.87 17.67
C GLY A 254 10.70 28.38 16.81
N ILE A 255 11.59 27.47 16.40
CA ILE A 255 12.65 27.78 15.43
C ILE A 255 12.04 27.94 14.03
N VAL A 256 11.03 27.15 13.70
CA VAL A 256 10.35 27.18 12.41
C VAL A 256 8.87 27.43 12.66
N THR A 257 8.33 28.49 12.07
CA THR A 257 6.87 28.71 12.09
C THR A 257 6.19 27.92 10.98
N LEU A 258 4.88 27.68 11.11
CA LEU A 258 4.08 27.07 10.05
C LEU A 258 4.18 27.84 8.72
N SER A 259 4.19 29.17 8.81
CA SER A 259 4.37 30.09 7.68
C SER A 259 5.73 29.88 7.00
N ASP A 260 6.82 29.82 7.77
CA ASP A 260 8.18 29.60 7.24
C ASP A 260 8.30 28.21 6.61
N PHE A 261 7.73 27.18 7.25
CA PHE A 261 7.75 25.80 6.76
C PHE A 261 7.04 25.68 5.40
N LEU A 262 5.84 26.26 5.29
CA LEU A 262 5.06 26.31 4.06
C LEU A 262 5.78 27.05 2.94
N PHE A 263 6.39 28.20 3.25
CA PHE A 263 7.15 28.97 2.26
C PHE A 263 8.39 28.20 1.76
N PHE A 264 9.17 27.62 2.67
CA PHE A 264 10.36 26.84 2.34
C PHE A 264 10.00 25.66 1.43
N TRP A 265 9.05 24.82 1.84
CA TRP A 265 8.66 23.66 1.02
C TRP A 265 7.95 24.06 -0.26
N GLY A 266 7.16 25.14 -0.25
CA GLY A 266 6.61 25.71 -1.47
C GLY A 266 7.70 26.06 -2.49
N ALA A 267 8.78 26.72 -2.06
CA ALA A 267 9.92 27.01 -2.91
C ALA A 267 10.64 25.73 -3.40
N VAL A 268 10.85 24.74 -2.52
CA VAL A 268 11.42 23.44 -2.91
C VAL A 268 10.56 22.77 -3.98
N PHE A 269 9.23 22.78 -3.84
CA PHE A 269 8.30 22.25 -4.84
C PHE A 269 8.48 22.95 -6.19
N LEU A 270 8.56 24.29 -6.24
CA LEU A 270 8.75 25.03 -7.49
C LEU A 270 10.10 24.73 -8.15
N ILE A 271 11.19 24.73 -7.38
CA ILE A 271 12.54 24.48 -7.88
C ILE A 271 12.64 23.07 -8.44
N THR A 272 12.20 22.08 -7.66
CA THR A 272 12.28 20.66 -8.04
C THR A 272 11.41 20.36 -9.26
N THR A 273 10.22 20.94 -9.33
CA THR A 273 9.34 20.83 -10.51
C THR A 273 10.03 21.37 -11.76
N THR A 274 10.69 22.53 -11.65
CA THR A 274 11.42 23.15 -12.76
C THR A 274 12.58 22.25 -13.22
N LEU A 275 13.35 21.70 -12.27
CA LEU A 275 14.43 20.77 -12.59
C LEU A 275 13.91 19.50 -13.28
N VAL A 276 12.81 18.92 -12.79
CA VAL A 276 12.18 17.73 -13.40
C VAL A 276 11.64 18.03 -14.79
N ALA A 277 11.00 19.20 -14.98
CA ALA A 277 10.47 19.63 -16.26
C ALA A 277 11.57 19.77 -17.32
N LEU A 278 12.73 20.34 -16.94
CA LEU A 278 13.84 20.62 -17.86
C LEU A 278 14.78 19.42 -18.07
N LEU A 279 15.19 18.73 -17.01
CA LEU A 279 16.29 17.77 -17.05
C LEU A 279 15.84 16.34 -17.41
N LYS A 280 14.68 15.91 -16.92
CA LYS A 280 14.25 14.52 -17.10
C LYS A 280 13.50 14.37 -18.40
N LYS A 281 13.98 13.64 -19.40
CA LYS A 281 13.17 13.32 -20.60
C LYS A 281 12.34 12.04 -20.36
N GLU A 282 11.11 12.02 -20.86
CA GLU A 282 10.26 10.83 -20.83
C GLU A 282 10.67 9.87 -21.97
N ASN A 283 10.81 8.58 -21.66
CA ASN A 283 11.21 7.58 -22.65
C ASN A 283 10.11 7.42 -23.71
N LYS A 284 10.43 7.70 -24.97
CA LYS A 284 9.52 7.53 -26.12
C LYS A 284 9.33 6.07 -26.53
N GLU A 285 10.18 5.15 -26.07
CA GLU A 285 10.15 3.74 -26.54
C GLU A 285 8.94 2.96 -26.00
N VAL A 286 8.32 3.37 -24.89
CA VAL A 286 7.13 2.69 -24.33
C VAL A 286 5.83 3.17 -25.00
N SER A 287 5.86 4.24 -25.80
CA SER A 287 4.66 4.84 -26.41
C SER A 287 4.33 4.35 -27.82
N VAL A 288 5.09 3.39 -28.38
CA VAL A 288 4.85 2.90 -29.76
C VAL A 288 4.44 1.43 -29.72
N GLY A 289 3.16 1.21 -29.52
CA GLY A 289 2.49 -0.04 -29.91
C GLY A 289 1.05 -0.02 -29.48
N LYS A 290 0.18 0.41 -30.40
CA LYS A 290 -1.28 0.15 -30.43
C LYS A 290 -2.05 0.35 -29.11
N GLU A 291 -1.83 1.45 -28.42
CA GLU A 291 -2.90 2.06 -27.63
C GLU A 291 -3.29 3.35 -28.35
N GLU A 292 -4.10 3.21 -29.40
CA GLU A 292 -4.93 4.33 -29.82
C GLU A 292 -5.64 4.81 -28.56
N THR A 293 -5.40 6.08 -28.20
CA THR A 293 -6.00 6.82 -27.10
C THR A 293 -7.36 6.23 -26.71
N GLN A 294 -7.36 5.37 -25.69
CA GLN A 294 -8.61 4.97 -25.05
C GLN A 294 -9.29 6.29 -24.67
N GLY A 295 -10.49 6.53 -25.20
CA GLY A 295 -11.24 7.71 -24.80
C GLY A 295 -11.42 7.68 -23.28
N ILE A 296 -11.65 8.84 -22.65
CA ILE A 296 -11.91 8.93 -21.20
C ILE A 296 -12.90 7.84 -20.78
N THR A 297 -13.97 7.67 -21.56
CA THR A 297 -14.99 6.65 -21.39
C THR A 297 -14.46 5.21 -21.41
N ASP A 298 -13.48 4.89 -22.27
CA ASP A 298 -12.91 3.55 -22.37
C ASP A 298 -11.97 3.24 -21.20
N THR A 299 -11.24 4.23 -20.69
CA THR A 299 -10.44 4.08 -19.47
C THR A 299 -11.33 3.87 -18.25
N TYR A 300 -12.49 4.56 -18.16
CA TYR A 300 -13.48 4.28 -17.11
C TYR A 300 -14.16 2.91 -17.27
N LYS A 301 -14.44 2.47 -18.51
CA LYS A 301 -14.94 1.10 -18.76
C LYS A 301 -13.93 0.05 -18.29
N LEU A 302 -12.64 0.27 -18.56
CA LEU A 302 -11.57 -0.62 -18.11
C LEU A 302 -11.50 -0.68 -16.58
N LEU A 303 -11.52 0.47 -15.91
CA LEU A 303 -11.58 0.52 -14.45
C LEU A 303 -12.79 -0.25 -13.90
N PHE A 304 -13.98 -0.05 -14.48
CA PHE A 304 -15.19 -0.76 -14.06
C PHE A 304 -15.12 -2.26 -14.35
N ALA A 305 -14.46 -2.66 -15.44
CA ALA A 305 -14.19 -4.06 -15.73
C ALA A 305 -13.28 -4.69 -14.67
N ILE A 306 -12.21 -3.99 -14.25
CA ILE A 306 -11.30 -4.44 -13.18
C ILE A 306 -12.06 -4.63 -11.86
N ILE A 307 -12.89 -3.65 -11.47
CA ILE A 307 -13.69 -3.72 -10.22
C ILE A 307 -14.70 -4.88 -10.29
N LYS A 308 -15.26 -5.17 -11.47
CA LYS A 308 -16.21 -6.28 -11.66
C LYS A 308 -15.57 -7.67 -11.63
N MET A 309 -14.24 -7.78 -11.69
CA MET A 309 -13.59 -9.08 -11.58
C MET A 309 -13.86 -9.65 -10.19
N PRO A 310 -14.44 -10.87 -10.06
CA PRO A 310 -14.87 -11.40 -8.77
C PRO A 310 -13.72 -11.55 -7.77
N ALA A 311 -12.53 -11.91 -8.26
CA ALA A 311 -11.32 -11.97 -7.44
C ALA A 311 -10.92 -10.59 -6.88
N VAL A 312 -10.93 -9.55 -7.72
CA VAL A 312 -10.59 -8.17 -7.31
C VAL A 312 -11.63 -7.64 -6.33
N LEU A 313 -12.92 -7.82 -6.61
CA LEU A 313 -13.99 -7.38 -5.72
C LEU A 313 -13.89 -8.06 -4.34
N THR A 314 -13.70 -9.39 -4.32
CA THR A 314 -13.56 -10.15 -3.07
C THR A 314 -12.33 -9.68 -2.29
N PHE A 315 -11.20 -9.47 -2.97
CA PHE A 315 -9.97 -8.97 -2.35
C PHE A 315 -10.13 -7.55 -1.78
N CYS A 316 -10.75 -6.63 -2.54
CA CYS A 316 -11.06 -5.28 -2.08
C CYS A 316 -11.95 -5.28 -0.83
N LEU A 317 -13.00 -6.11 -0.81
CA LEU A 317 -13.88 -6.25 0.36
C LEU A 317 -13.12 -6.80 1.57
N LEU A 318 -12.30 -7.84 1.39
CA LEU A 318 -11.46 -8.39 2.45
C LEU A 318 -10.51 -7.34 3.03
N ILE A 319 -9.78 -6.61 2.19
CA ILE A 319 -8.87 -5.55 2.64
C ILE A 319 -9.64 -4.45 3.37
N LEU A 320 -10.78 -4.00 2.83
CA LEU A 320 -11.57 -2.93 3.44
C LEU A 320 -12.05 -3.32 4.84
N THR A 321 -12.66 -4.50 4.97
CA THR A 321 -13.11 -5.00 6.28
C THR A 321 -11.97 -5.17 7.27
N ALA A 322 -10.84 -5.74 6.84
CA ALA A 322 -9.65 -5.91 7.67
C ALA A 322 -9.12 -4.56 8.15
N LYS A 323 -9.01 -3.56 7.26
CA LYS A 323 -8.53 -2.21 7.62
C LYS A 323 -9.49 -1.50 8.57
N VAL A 324 -10.81 -1.59 8.34
CA VAL A 324 -11.81 -1.03 9.27
C VAL A 324 -11.63 -1.61 10.67
N THR A 325 -11.58 -2.95 10.78
CA THR A 325 -11.40 -3.60 12.09
C THR A 325 -10.09 -3.20 12.78
N LEU A 326 -8.99 -3.11 12.02
CA LEU A 326 -7.68 -2.74 12.54
C LEU A 326 -7.68 -1.29 13.06
N TYR A 327 -8.25 -0.34 12.30
CA TYR A 327 -8.30 1.06 12.72
C TYR A 327 -9.29 1.30 13.87
N SER A 328 -10.44 0.62 13.90
CA SER A 328 -11.37 0.70 15.05
C SER A 328 -10.71 0.24 16.35
N MET A 329 -9.93 -0.84 16.30
CA MET A 329 -9.16 -1.32 17.45
C MET A 329 -8.03 -0.35 17.81
N TYR A 330 -7.29 0.14 16.84
CA TYR A 330 -6.20 1.10 17.04
C TYR A 330 -6.67 2.38 17.74
N VAL A 331 -7.75 3.00 17.26
CA VAL A 331 -8.33 4.22 17.87
C VAL A 331 -8.76 3.96 19.31
N SER A 332 -9.39 2.81 19.58
CA SER A 332 -9.81 2.43 20.93
C SER A 332 -8.63 2.27 21.89
N ILE A 333 -7.53 1.66 21.44
CA ILE A 333 -6.30 1.51 22.23
C ILE A 333 -5.66 2.87 22.50
N MET A 334 -5.55 3.74 21.49
CA MET A 334 -4.97 5.07 21.65
C MET A 334 -5.77 5.95 22.60
N ALA A 335 -7.11 5.89 22.52
CA ALA A 335 -7.98 6.57 23.48
C ALA A 335 -7.79 6.04 24.92
N PHE A 336 -7.63 4.73 25.08
CA PHE A 336 -7.33 4.15 26.38
C PHE A 336 -5.96 4.59 26.92
N ASN A 337 -4.91 4.55 26.09
CA ASN A 337 -3.56 4.99 26.45
C ASN A 337 -3.55 6.46 26.90
N ALA A 338 -4.24 7.33 26.16
CA ALA A 338 -4.38 8.73 26.51
C ALA A 338 -5.13 8.92 27.84
N LYS A 339 -6.18 8.13 28.09
CA LYS A 339 -6.98 8.19 29.33
C LYS A 339 -6.19 7.73 30.57
N VAL A 340 -5.33 6.73 30.45
CA VAL A 340 -4.58 6.19 31.60
C VAL A 340 -3.25 6.91 31.86
N SER A 341 -2.72 7.63 30.87
CA SER A 341 -1.45 8.34 31.00
C SER A 341 -1.56 9.51 31.97
N ASP A 342 -0.69 9.55 32.97
CA ASP A 342 -0.66 10.63 33.96
C ASP A 342 -0.28 11.97 33.29
N PRO A 343 -1.09 13.03 33.38
CA PRO A 343 -0.81 14.33 32.76
C PRO A 343 0.55 14.94 33.14
N LEU A 344 1.06 14.65 34.35
CA LEU A 344 2.33 15.22 34.83
C LEU A 344 3.58 14.63 34.14
N ILE A 345 3.46 13.40 33.62
CA ILE A 345 4.53 12.69 32.88
C ILE A 345 4.02 12.17 31.54
N GLY A 346 2.97 12.80 31.00
CA GLY A 346 2.17 12.28 29.88
C GLY A 346 3.00 12.02 28.63
N GLY A 347 4.00 12.86 28.36
CA GLY A 347 4.91 12.68 27.22
C GLY A 347 5.70 11.36 27.29
N THR A 348 6.39 11.10 28.40
CA THR A 348 7.18 9.86 28.58
C THR A 348 6.28 8.64 28.67
N TYR A 349 5.13 8.75 29.35
CA TYR A 349 4.19 7.65 29.52
C TYR A 349 3.55 7.24 28.18
N MET A 350 2.98 8.19 27.44
CA MET A 350 2.43 7.93 26.10
C MET A 350 3.49 7.37 25.16
N THR A 351 4.72 7.88 25.23
CA THR A 351 5.83 7.36 24.41
C THR A 351 6.13 5.90 24.74
N LEU A 352 6.15 5.52 26.02
CA LEU A 352 6.35 4.13 26.42
C LEU A 352 5.24 3.22 25.87
N LEU A 353 3.97 3.59 26.06
CA LEU A 353 2.83 2.79 25.59
C LEU A 353 2.79 2.68 24.06
N ASN A 354 3.12 3.76 23.35
CA ASN A 354 3.25 3.75 21.90
C ASN A 354 4.42 2.88 21.44
N THR A 355 5.55 2.93 22.14
CA THR A 355 6.73 2.09 21.83
C THR A 355 6.41 0.61 21.99
N VAL A 356 5.74 0.23 23.08
CA VAL A 356 5.29 -1.16 23.31
C VAL A 356 4.30 -1.59 22.23
N SER A 357 3.37 -0.71 21.84
CA SER A 357 2.41 -0.99 20.77
C SER A 357 3.10 -1.19 19.41
N ASN A 358 4.08 -0.35 19.08
CA ASN A 358 4.88 -0.47 17.86
C ASN A 358 5.72 -1.76 17.86
N LEU A 359 6.34 -2.09 18.98
CA LEU A 359 7.07 -3.35 19.14
C LEU A 359 6.13 -4.53 18.89
N GLY A 360 4.92 -4.50 19.45
CA GLY A 360 3.88 -5.50 19.24
C GLY A 360 3.44 -5.73 17.79
N GLY A 361 3.70 -4.79 16.86
CA GLY A 361 3.41 -4.94 15.43
C GLY A 361 4.63 -5.28 14.56
N ASN A 362 5.80 -4.72 14.89
CA ASN A 362 6.98 -4.80 14.01
C ASN A 362 7.66 -6.17 14.05
N TRP A 363 7.97 -6.71 15.23
CA TRP A 363 8.70 -7.99 15.30
C TRP A 363 7.85 -9.19 14.82
N PRO A 364 6.52 -9.27 15.05
CA PRO A 364 5.73 -10.37 14.52
C PRO A 364 5.71 -10.36 13.00
N SER A 365 5.71 -9.18 12.37
CA SER A 365 5.78 -9.07 10.91
C SER A 365 7.08 -9.66 10.36
N THR A 366 8.22 -9.37 11.01
CA THR A 366 9.51 -9.97 10.64
C THR A 366 9.50 -11.49 10.81
N VAL A 367 9.00 -11.98 11.95
CA VAL A 367 8.94 -13.42 12.23
C VAL A 367 7.98 -14.14 11.28
N ALA A 368 6.82 -13.55 10.99
CA ALA A 368 5.85 -14.04 10.03
C ALA A 368 6.50 -14.29 8.66
N LEU A 369 7.11 -13.24 8.09
CA LEU A 369 7.81 -13.34 6.81
C LEU A 369 8.93 -14.38 6.82
N TRP A 370 9.63 -14.54 7.94
CA TRP A 370 10.71 -15.53 8.06
C TRP A 370 10.22 -16.97 8.16
N LEU A 371 8.97 -17.18 8.58
CA LEU A 371 8.35 -18.50 8.72
C LEU A 371 7.66 -19.00 7.45
N VAL A 372 7.33 -18.12 6.49
CA VAL A 372 6.69 -18.52 5.23
C VAL A 372 7.52 -19.53 4.45
N ASP A 373 8.82 -19.27 4.27
CA ASP A 373 9.70 -20.14 3.46
C ASP A 373 9.88 -21.53 4.08
N PRO A 374 10.22 -21.68 5.39
CA PRO A 374 10.29 -22.99 6.05
C PRO A 374 8.99 -23.79 6.04
N LEU A 375 7.83 -23.10 6.08
CA LEU A 375 6.51 -23.72 6.08
C LEU A 375 6.01 -24.07 4.68
N THR A 376 6.60 -23.50 3.63
CA THR A 376 6.22 -23.76 2.24
C THR A 376 6.81 -25.08 1.75
N VAL A 377 5.96 -25.95 1.22
CA VAL A 377 6.35 -27.25 0.65
C VAL A 377 6.17 -27.22 -0.86
N LYS A 378 7.25 -27.53 -1.58
CA LYS A 378 7.29 -27.62 -3.05
C LYS A 378 7.53 -29.07 -3.48
N GLU A 379 6.76 -29.52 -4.45
CA GLU A 379 6.86 -30.86 -5.03
C GLU A 379 7.28 -30.77 -6.50
N CYS A 380 7.97 -31.81 -6.97
CA CYS A 380 8.39 -31.92 -8.36
C CYS A 380 7.28 -32.58 -9.18
N VAL A 381 6.77 -31.88 -10.19
CA VAL A 381 5.80 -32.39 -11.16
C VAL A 381 6.53 -32.73 -12.44
N GLY A 382 6.37 -33.95 -12.96
CA GLY A 382 7.03 -34.42 -14.19
C GLY A 382 8.23 -35.36 -13.98
N ALA A 383 8.72 -35.49 -12.75
CA ALA A 383 9.71 -36.51 -12.37
C ALA A 383 9.28 -37.23 -11.08
N SER A 384 9.19 -38.55 -11.12
CA SER A 384 8.71 -39.36 -10.00
C SER A 384 9.71 -39.39 -8.84
N ASN A 385 9.20 -39.27 -7.61
CA ASN A 385 9.94 -39.52 -6.35
C ASN A 385 11.02 -38.49 -5.98
N GLN A 386 10.90 -37.23 -6.45
CA GLN A 386 11.80 -36.13 -6.10
C GLN A 386 11.03 -34.96 -5.47
N ASN A 387 11.71 -34.18 -4.62
CA ASN A 387 11.14 -32.99 -3.97
C ASN A 387 11.88 -31.72 -4.41
N CYS A 388 11.35 -30.55 -4.04
CA CYS A 388 11.95 -29.26 -4.38
C CYS A 388 12.28 -28.44 -3.13
N ARG A 389 12.71 -29.13 -2.06
CA ARG A 389 12.91 -28.52 -0.73
C ARG A 389 14.30 -27.92 -0.55
N THR A 390 15.31 -28.50 -1.19
CA THR A 390 16.69 -27.99 -1.19
C THR A 390 17.07 -27.50 -2.59
N PRO A 391 18.03 -26.56 -2.71
CA PRO A 391 18.52 -26.10 -4.01
C PRO A 391 18.99 -27.25 -4.91
N ASP A 392 19.66 -28.26 -4.33
CA ASP A 392 20.14 -29.44 -5.04
C ASP A 392 18.99 -30.29 -5.60
N ALA A 393 17.90 -30.43 -4.83
CA ALA A 393 16.72 -31.20 -5.24
C ALA A 393 15.91 -30.46 -6.33
N VAL A 394 15.89 -29.13 -6.31
CA VAL A 394 15.34 -28.30 -7.38
C VAL A 394 16.12 -28.52 -8.69
N GLU A 395 17.44 -28.54 -8.62
CA GLU A 395 18.28 -28.76 -9.80
C GLU A 395 18.11 -30.19 -10.36
N LEU A 396 17.99 -31.19 -9.48
CA LEU A 396 17.72 -32.58 -9.87
C LEU A 396 16.35 -32.75 -10.52
N CYS A 397 15.30 -32.11 -9.98
CA CYS A 397 13.96 -32.09 -10.57
C CYS A 397 13.98 -31.52 -11.99
N LYS A 398 14.66 -30.38 -12.19
CA LYS A 398 14.83 -29.77 -13.51
C LYS A 398 15.64 -30.63 -14.48
N LYS A 399 16.71 -31.28 -14.01
CA LYS A 399 17.51 -32.21 -14.82
C LYS A 399 16.71 -33.42 -15.32
N LEU A 400 15.71 -33.85 -14.57
CA LEU A 400 14.80 -34.93 -14.94
C LEU A 400 13.60 -34.46 -15.77
N GLY A 401 13.58 -33.20 -16.21
CA GLY A 401 12.50 -32.63 -17.03
C GLY A 401 11.23 -32.27 -16.24
N GLY A 402 11.31 -32.24 -14.90
CA GLY A 402 10.21 -31.81 -14.03
C GLY A 402 10.25 -30.31 -13.69
N SER A 403 9.13 -29.80 -13.19
CA SER A 403 9.01 -28.45 -12.65
C SER A 403 8.54 -28.45 -11.20
N CYS A 404 9.03 -27.48 -10.42
CA CYS A 404 8.76 -27.38 -8.99
C CYS A 404 7.52 -26.53 -8.73
N VAL A 405 6.42 -27.18 -8.35
CA VAL A 405 5.15 -26.51 -8.05
C VAL A 405 4.95 -26.46 -6.52
N THR A 406 4.40 -25.36 -6.02
CA THR A 406 4.04 -25.24 -4.59
C THR A 406 2.85 -26.14 -4.28
N ALA A 407 3.07 -27.18 -3.49
CA ALA A 407 2.03 -28.12 -3.06
C ALA A 407 1.28 -27.59 -1.82
N LEU A 408 2.00 -26.97 -0.89
CA LEU A 408 1.44 -26.32 0.29
C LEU A 408 2.14 -24.97 0.48
N ASP A 409 1.36 -23.90 0.44
CA ASP A 409 1.87 -22.55 0.68
C ASP A 409 1.94 -22.29 2.19
N GLY A 410 3.14 -21.96 2.67
CA GLY A 410 3.40 -21.69 4.08
C GLY A 410 2.55 -20.55 4.64
N TYR A 411 2.14 -19.61 3.79
CA TYR A 411 1.24 -18.51 4.15
C TYR A 411 -0.09 -18.99 4.76
N TYR A 412 -0.72 -20.01 4.18
CA TYR A 412 -2.00 -20.52 4.69
C TYR A 412 -1.83 -21.26 6.01
N VAL A 413 -0.74 -22.03 6.16
CA VAL A 413 -0.41 -22.74 7.40
C VAL A 413 -0.16 -21.74 8.53
N GLU A 414 0.66 -20.74 8.26
CA GLU A 414 0.96 -19.66 9.20
C GLU A 414 -0.30 -18.89 9.60
N SER A 415 -1.16 -18.57 8.63
CA SER A 415 -2.43 -17.87 8.87
C SER A 415 -3.32 -18.63 9.85
N ILE A 416 -3.42 -19.96 9.71
CA ILE A 416 -4.19 -20.81 10.63
C ILE A 416 -3.59 -20.77 12.04
N ILE A 417 -2.26 -20.85 12.16
CA ILE A 417 -1.54 -20.77 13.45
C ILE A 417 -1.82 -19.41 14.12
N CYS A 418 -1.73 -18.31 13.38
CA CYS A 418 -2.01 -16.95 13.87
C CYS A 418 -3.44 -16.79 14.40
N VAL A 419 -4.42 -17.43 13.75
CA VAL A 419 -5.82 -17.44 14.24
C VAL A 419 -5.92 -18.13 15.60
N PHE A 420 -5.28 -19.28 15.78
CA PHE A 420 -5.26 -19.98 17.07
C PHE A 420 -4.56 -19.17 18.16
N ILE A 421 -3.43 -18.53 17.84
CA ILE A 421 -2.74 -17.62 18.76
C ILE A 421 -3.66 -16.46 19.18
N GLY A 422 -4.41 -15.87 18.23
CA GLY A 422 -5.37 -14.80 18.51
C GLY A 422 -6.47 -15.23 19.48
N PHE A 423 -7.08 -16.40 19.27
CA PHE A 423 -8.08 -16.95 20.19
C PHE A 423 -7.47 -17.25 21.56
N ALA A 424 -6.30 -17.89 21.61
CA ALA A 424 -5.62 -18.18 22.87
C ALA A 424 -5.32 -16.89 23.65
N TRP A 425 -4.82 -15.86 22.97
CA TRP A 425 -4.59 -14.54 23.55
C TRP A 425 -5.88 -13.95 24.13
N TRP A 426 -6.98 -13.98 23.36
CA TRP A 426 -8.27 -13.46 23.79
C TRP A 426 -8.78 -14.14 25.06
N PHE A 427 -8.76 -15.48 25.11
CA PHE A 427 -9.27 -16.21 26.27
C PHE A 427 -8.37 -16.07 27.51
N VAL A 428 -7.05 -15.97 27.35
CA VAL A 428 -6.10 -15.90 28.48
C VAL A 428 -5.94 -14.47 29.00
N LEU A 429 -5.82 -13.48 28.10
CA LEU A 429 -5.50 -12.09 28.44
C LEU A 429 -6.71 -11.16 28.37
N GLY A 430 -7.75 -11.50 27.61
CA GLY A 430 -8.99 -10.71 27.54
C GLY A 430 -9.63 -10.45 28.93
N PRO A 431 -9.79 -11.46 29.80
CA PRO A 431 -10.30 -11.24 31.16
C PRO A 431 -9.42 -10.32 32.00
N LYS A 432 -8.09 -10.35 31.79
CA LYS A 432 -7.15 -9.45 32.49
C LYS A 432 -7.26 -8.03 31.97
N LEU A 433 -7.42 -7.86 30.66
CA LEU A 433 -7.61 -6.55 30.03
C LEU A 433 -8.89 -5.88 30.54
N LYS A 434 -9.99 -6.63 30.66
CA LYS A 434 -11.25 -6.14 31.24
C LYS A 434 -11.06 -5.65 32.68
N LYS A 435 -10.36 -6.43 33.51
CA LYS A 435 -10.02 -6.01 34.88
C LYS A 435 -9.16 -4.74 34.92
N LEU A 436 -8.25 -4.54 33.96
CA LEU A 436 -7.45 -3.31 33.86
C LEU A 436 -8.31 -2.12 33.42
N GLN A 437 -9.23 -2.32 32.48
CA GLN A 437 -10.16 -1.28 32.03
C GLN A 437 -11.03 -0.73 33.16
N ASP A 438 -11.41 -1.58 34.12
CA ASP A 438 -12.23 -1.21 35.28
C ASP A 438 -11.42 -0.53 36.41
N LYS A 439 -10.08 -0.48 36.32
CA LYS A 439 -9.26 0.19 37.34
C LYS A 439 -9.43 1.70 37.30
N GLY A 440 -9.66 2.29 38.47
CA GLY A 440 -9.77 3.74 38.63
C GLY A 440 -8.48 4.50 38.32
N PRO A 441 -8.55 5.82 38.06
CA PRO A 441 -7.41 6.65 37.62
C PRO A 441 -6.22 6.63 38.58
N SER A 442 -6.46 6.43 39.88
CA SER A 442 -5.42 6.35 40.91
C SER A 442 -4.47 5.16 40.73
N SER A 443 -4.91 4.09 40.07
CA SER A 443 -4.07 2.91 39.78
C SER A 443 -3.05 3.15 38.67
N TRP A 444 -3.24 4.20 37.87
CA TRP A 444 -2.44 4.52 36.70
C TRP A 444 -1.47 5.69 36.95
N LYS A 445 -1.59 6.36 38.10
CA LYS A 445 -0.72 7.48 38.50
C LYS A 445 0.55 6.99 39.17
N CYS A 446 1.65 7.70 38.92
CA CYS A 446 2.92 7.41 39.59
C CYS A 446 2.83 7.83 41.07
N LYS A 447 3.10 6.90 42.00
CA LYS A 447 3.22 7.24 43.42
C LYS A 447 4.52 8.01 43.62
N ARG A 448 4.45 9.27 44.04
CA ARG A 448 5.64 9.99 44.54
C ARG A 448 6.07 9.36 45.86
N SER A 449 7.33 8.95 45.95
CA SER A 449 7.99 8.95 47.26
C SER A 449 8.20 10.41 47.63
N ASN A 450 7.68 10.82 48.78
CA ASN A 450 8.15 12.06 49.42
C ASN A 450 9.61 11.91 49.81
#